data_AF-A0A349ZSY8-F1
#
_entry.id   AF-A0A349ZSY8-F1
#
_cell.length_a   1.000
_cell.length_b   1.000
_cell.length_c   1.000
_cell.angle_alpha   90.00
_cell.angle_beta   90.00
_cell.angle_gamma   90.00
#
_symmetry.space_group_name_H-M   'P 1'
#
loop_
_entity.id
_entity.type
_entity.pdbx_description
1 polymer ?
#
loop_
_entity_poly.entity_id
_entity_poly.type
_entity_poly.pdbx_seq_one_letter_code
_entity_poly.pdbx_strand_id
1 'polypeptide(L)'
;MQTLIADYVGLNERMTRMGELINKMVKAIDALEENIERLDITWSGEANTQFMLAFYEDFNKMRTLVENMLGYKKLLRKMICEYQNTENTVTERIKEVRI
;
A
#
# COMPACT_ATOMS: atom_id res chain seq x y z
N MET A 1 -20.85 13.38 -16.91
CA MET A 1 -21.31 12.28 -16.04
C MET A 1 -20.72 10.93 -16.47
N GLN A 2 -20.85 10.49 -17.73
CA GLN A 2 -20.23 9.23 -18.21
C GLN A 2 -18.69 9.19 -18.13
N THR A 3 -18.00 10.29 -18.45
CA THR A 3 -16.53 10.42 -18.33
C THR A 3 -16.05 10.32 -16.87
N LEU A 4 -16.82 10.86 -15.93
CA LEU A 4 -16.47 10.87 -14.50
C LEU A 4 -16.60 9.47 -13.85
N ILE A 5 -17.61 8.70 -14.27
CA ILE A 5 -17.79 7.31 -13.83
C ILE A 5 -16.61 6.45 -14.31
N ALA A 6 -16.12 6.70 -15.53
CA ALA A 6 -14.95 6.01 -16.06
C ALA A 6 -13.67 6.36 -15.28
N ASP A 7 -13.48 7.62 -14.89
CA ASP A 7 -12.34 8.05 -14.06
C ASP A 7 -12.35 7.37 -12.68
N TYR A 8 -13.53 7.28 -12.05
CA TYR A 8 -13.69 6.57 -10.77
C TYR A 8 -13.37 5.08 -10.89
N VAL A 9 -13.93 4.40 -11.90
CA VAL A 9 -13.70 2.97 -12.12
C VAL A 9 -12.22 2.70 -12.39
N GLY A 10 -11.58 3.49 -13.26
CA GLY A 10 -10.17 3.36 -13.58
C GLY A 10 -9.26 3.60 -12.37
N LEU A 11 -9.58 4.58 -11.53
CA LEU A 11 -8.84 4.85 -10.29
C LEU A 11 -9.01 3.71 -9.28
N ASN A 12 -10.22 3.18 -9.12
CA ASN A 12 -10.50 2.07 -8.22
C ASN A 12 -9.76 0.79 -8.64
N GLU A 13 -9.74 0.46 -9.95
CA GLU A 13 -8.95 -0.66 -10.47
C GLU A 13 -7.45 -0.48 -10.22
N ARG A 14 -6.91 0.73 -10.42
CA ARG A 14 -5.50 1.04 -10.12
C ARG A 14 -5.20 0.87 -8.63
N MET A 15 -6.10 1.29 -7.75
CA MET A 15 -5.93 1.07 -6.30
C MET A 15 -5.98 -0.40 -5.91
N THR A 16 -6.86 -1.19 -6.52
CA THR A 16 -6.93 -2.64 -6.29
C THR A 16 -5.61 -3.30 -6.68
N ARG A 17 -5.12 -3.03 -7.89
CA ARG A 17 -3.81 -3.50 -8.35
C ARG A 17 -2.67 -3.07 -7.43
N MET A 18 -2.64 -1.80 -7.02
CA MET A 18 -1.65 -1.32 -6.06
C MET A 18 -1.75 -2.06 -4.72
N GLY A 19 -2.96 -2.34 -4.25
CA GLY A 19 -3.22 -3.12 -3.05
C GLY A 19 -2.69 -4.55 -3.13
N GLU A 20 -2.85 -5.20 -4.28
CA GLU A 20 -2.30 -6.54 -4.54
C GLU A 20 -0.77 -6.54 -4.55
N LEU A 21 -0.15 -5.53 -5.18
CA LEU A 21 1.31 -5.39 -5.23
C LEU A 21 1.89 -5.14 -3.83
N ILE A 22 1.27 -4.26 -3.04
CA ILE A 22 1.69 -4.02 -1.66
C ILE A 22 1.57 -5.30 -0.83
N ASN A 23 0.49 -6.08 -0.99
CA ASN A 23 0.34 -7.35 -0.27
C ASN A 23 1.40 -8.38 -0.69
N LYS A 24 1.83 -8.40 -1.96
CA LYS A 24 2.95 -9.24 -2.39
C LYS A 24 4.27 -8.81 -1.74
N MET A 25 4.51 -7.51 -1.61
CA MET A 25 5.70 -6.97 -0.93
C MET A 25 5.70 -7.32 0.56
N VAL A 26 4.56 -7.18 1.25
CA VAL A 26 4.41 -7.61 2.66
C VAL A 26 4.82 -9.07 2.82
N LYS A 27 4.23 -9.97 2.02
CA LYS A 27 4.56 -11.41 2.07
C LYS A 27 6.03 -11.70 1.77
N ALA A 28 6.64 -10.95 0.86
CA ALA A 28 8.05 -11.12 0.54
C ALA A 28 8.97 -10.69 1.70
N ILE A 29 8.62 -9.60 2.40
CA ILE A 29 9.33 -9.15 3.60
C ILE A 29 9.16 -10.16 4.73
N ASP A 30 7.94 -10.64 5.00
CA ASP A 30 7.69 -11.64 6.03
C ASP A 30 8.50 -12.93 5.77
N ALA A 31 8.53 -13.38 4.50
CA ALA A 31 9.35 -14.53 4.12
C ALA A 31 10.86 -14.29 4.25
N LEU A 32 11.33 -13.06 4.04
CA LEU A 32 12.74 -12.68 4.28
C LEU A 32 13.06 -12.71 5.78
N GLU A 33 12.14 -12.26 6.64
CA GLU A 33 12.27 -12.31 8.10
C GLU A 33 12.39 -13.76 8.58
N GLU A 34 11.51 -14.67 8.11
CA GLU A 34 11.59 -16.09 8.47
C GLU A 34 12.89 -16.76 7.98
N ASN A 35 13.36 -16.40 6.79
CA ASN A 35 14.57 -16.99 6.22
C ASN A 35 15.83 -16.51 6.96
N ILE A 36 15.88 -15.24 7.37
CA ILE A 36 17.04 -14.71 8.10
C ILE A 36 17.13 -15.31 9.51
N GLU A 37 15.99 -15.51 10.19
CA GLU A 37 15.95 -16.16 11.50
C GLU A 37 16.50 -17.59 11.45
N ARG A 38 16.20 -18.33 10.36
CA ARG A 38 16.77 -19.66 10.14
C ARG A 38 18.27 -19.62 9.85
N LEU A 39 18.73 -18.62 9.10
CA LEU A 39 20.14 -18.46 8.78
C LEU A 39 20.97 -18.14 10.03
N ASP A 40 20.46 -17.26 10.91
CA ASP A 40 21.14 -16.87 12.14
C ASP A 40 21.37 -18.04 13.10
N ILE A 41 20.41 -19.00 13.15
CA ILE A 41 20.55 -20.22 13.94
C ILE A 41 21.63 -21.16 13.38
N THR A 42 21.88 -21.13 12.07
CA THR A 42 22.72 -22.12 11.37
C THR A 42 24.11 -21.62 11.02
N TRP A 43 24.31 -20.30 10.91
CA TRP A 43 25.57 -19.70 10.54
C TRP A 43 26.10 -18.83 11.69
N SER A 44 27.26 -19.19 12.25
CA SER A 44 27.87 -18.45 13.37
C SER A 44 29.25 -17.88 13.02
N GLY A 45 29.70 -16.91 13.81
CA GLY A 45 30.99 -16.24 13.66
C GLY A 45 30.88 -14.79 13.21
N GLU A 46 32.01 -14.08 13.22
CA GLU A 46 32.09 -12.63 12.95
C GLU A 46 31.49 -12.24 11.58
N ALA A 47 31.69 -13.08 10.56
CA ALA A 47 31.12 -12.83 9.23
C ALA A 47 29.57 -12.86 9.24
N ASN A 48 28.96 -13.76 10.02
CA ASN A 48 27.50 -13.78 10.19
C ASN A 48 27.05 -12.51 10.91
N THR A 49 27.73 -12.11 11.99
CA THR A 49 27.39 -10.89 12.74
C THR A 49 27.38 -9.64 11.85
N GLN A 50 28.42 -9.44 11.03
CA GLN A 50 28.49 -8.31 10.10
C GLN A 50 27.41 -8.36 9.02
N PHE A 51 27.12 -9.56 8.49
CA PHE A 51 26.04 -9.76 7.53
C PHE A 51 24.67 -9.44 8.13
N MET A 52 24.37 -9.94 9.34
CA MET A 52 23.10 -9.72 10.02
C MET A 52 22.87 -8.24 10.32
N LEU A 53 23.91 -7.50 10.72
CA LEU A 53 23.83 -6.05 10.92
C LEU A 53 23.42 -5.32 9.64
N ALA A 54 24.10 -5.60 8.52
CA ALA A 54 23.76 -4.99 7.23
C ALA A 54 22.37 -5.41 6.75
N PHE A 55 22.02 -6.69 6.93
CA PHE A 55 20.70 -7.21 6.58
C PHE A 55 19.60 -6.48 7.34
N TYR A 56 19.69 -6.35 8.67
CA TYR A 56 18.66 -5.69 9.47
C TYR A 56 18.52 -4.21 9.12
N GLU A 57 19.61 -3.53 8.76
CA GLU A 57 19.55 -2.15 8.29
C GLU A 57 18.68 -2.02 7.03
N ASP A 58 18.93 -2.86 6.03
CA ASP A 58 18.17 -2.83 4.77
C ASP A 58 16.76 -3.39 4.92
N PHE A 59 16.58 -4.41 5.76
CA PHE A 59 15.29 -4.96 6.12
C PHE A 59 14.37 -3.91 6.76
N ASN A 60 14.90 -3.11 7.69
CA ASN A 60 14.16 -2.03 8.32
C ASN A 60 13.74 -0.96 7.29
N LYS A 61 14.62 -0.59 6.36
CA LYS A 61 14.27 0.33 5.26
C LYS A 61 13.13 -0.21 4.40
N MET A 62 13.18 -1.51 4.05
CA MET A 62 12.12 -2.17 3.29
C MET A 62 10.79 -2.20 4.06
N ARG A 63 10.82 -2.49 5.37
CA ARG A 63 9.63 -2.49 6.24
C ARG A 63 8.98 -1.12 6.28
N THR A 64 9.77 -0.06 6.53
CA THR A 64 9.30 1.32 6.51
C THR A 64 8.71 1.71 5.15
N LEU A 65 9.31 1.29 4.04
CA LEU A 65 8.78 1.56 2.71
C LEU A 65 7.39 0.94 2.51
N VAL A 66 7.20 -0.31 2.94
CA VAL A 66 5.92 -1.01 2.86
C VAL A 66 4.86 -0.35 3.75
N GLU A 67 5.22 0.05 4.97
CA GLU A 67 4.33 0.81 5.86
C GLU A 67 3.87 2.14 5.22
N ASN A 68 4.80 2.87 4.61
CA ASN A 68 4.49 4.10 3.88
C ASN A 68 3.54 3.85 2.71
N MET A 69 3.75 2.77 1.96
CA MET A 69 2.86 2.38 0.85
C MET A 69 1.45 1.99 1.34
N LEU A 70 1.36 1.28 2.47
CA LEU A 70 0.08 0.97 3.11
C LEU A 70 -0.64 2.24 3.58
N GLY A 71 0.10 3.19 4.16
CA GLY A 71 -0.40 4.51 4.54
C GLY A 71 -0.93 5.28 3.33
N TYR A 72 -0.15 5.33 2.25
CA TYR A 72 -0.53 5.97 0.99
C TYR A 72 -1.80 5.36 0.39
N LYS A 73 -1.92 4.02 0.38
CA LYS A 73 -3.14 3.31 -0.05
C LYS A 73 -4.37 3.74 0.76
N LYS A 74 -4.24 3.90 2.09
CA LYS A 74 -5.33 4.34 2.97
C LYS A 74 -5.75 5.78 2.66
N LEU A 75 -4.79 6.67 2.42
CA LEU A 75 -5.05 8.06 2.04
C LEU A 75 -5.77 8.17 0.70
N LEU A 76 -5.30 7.43 -0.32
CA LEU A 76 -5.98 7.39 -1.62
C LEU A 76 -7.42 6.90 -1.50
N ARG A 77 -7.66 5.83 -0.74
CA ARG A 77 -9.02 5.33 -0.51
C ARG A 77 -9.91 6.40 0.14
N LYS A 78 -9.38 7.13 1.13
CA LYS A 78 -10.11 8.22 1.78
C LYS A 78 -10.46 9.34 0.79
N MET A 79 -9.50 9.78 -0.02
CA MET A 79 -9.72 10.80 -1.05
C MET A 79 -10.81 10.39 -2.05
N ILE A 80 -10.81 9.14 -2.48
CA ILE A 80 -11.86 8.62 -3.39
C ILE A 80 -13.24 8.69 -2.73
N CYS A 81 -13.37 8.27 -1.47
CA CYS A 81 -14.65 8.35 -0.77
C CYS A 81 -15.12 9.80 -0.59
N GLU A 82 -14.21 10.73 -0.27
CA GLU A 82 -14.53 12.16 -0.18
C GLU A 82 -15.02 12.71 -1.52
N TYR A 83 -14.32 12.38 -2.61
CA TYR A 83 -14.72 12.77 -3.96
C TYR A 83 -16.13 12.28 -4.33
N GLN A 84 -16.44 11.01 -4.03
CA GLN A 84 -17.78 10.45 -4.26
C GLN A 84 -18.86 11.17 -3.45
N ASN A 85 -18.58 11.48 -2.18
CA ASN A 85 -19.53 12.18 -1.32
C ASN A 85 -19.82 13.59 -1.84
N THR A 86 -18.78 14.31 -2.28
CA THR A 86 -18.94 15.63 -2.91
C THR A 86 -19.76 15.53 -4.19
N GLU A 87 -19.49 14.57 -5.06
CA GLU A 87 -20.23 14.38 -6.31
C GLU A 87 -21.71 14.07 -6.07
N ASN A 88 -22.02 13.21 -5.10
CA ASN A 88 -23.41 12.89 -4.72
C ASN A 88 -24.13 14.14 -4.22
N THR A 89 -23.48 14.91 -3.34
CA THR A 89 -24.03 16.16 -2.79
C THR A 89 -24.32 17.18 -3.90
N VAL A 90 -23.38 17.37 -4.84
CA VAL A 90 -23.56 18.29 -5.97
C VAL A 90 -24.69 17.81 -6.88
N THR A 91 -24.74 16.51 -7.18
CA THR A 91 -25.78 15.92 -8.03
C THR A 91 -27.18 16.10 -7.43
N GLU A 92 -27.32 15.91 -6.11
CA GLU A 92 -28.57 16.15 -5.39
C GLU A 92 -28.99 17.62 -5.47
N ARG A 93 -28.08 18.56 -5.18
CA ARG A 93 -28.38 19.99 -5.28
C ARG A 93 -28.74 20.45 -6.70
N ILE A 94 -28.11 19.89 -7.73
CA ILE A 94 -28.47 20.20 -9.12
C ILE A 94 -29.90 19.74 -9.43
N LYS A 95 -30.32 18.57 -8.92
CA LYS A 95 -31.71 18.09 -9.07
C LYS A 95 -32.70 19.00 -8.34
N GLU A 96 -32.34 19.53 -7.17
CA GLU A 96 -33.18 20.48 -6.43
C GLU A 96 -33.37 21.81 -7.16
N VAL A 97 -32.36 22.29 -7.89
CA VAL A 97 -32.41 23.57 -8.64
C VAL A 97 -33.08 23.42 -10.01
N ARG A 98 -32.96 22.26 -10.65
CA ARG A 98 -33.67 21.94 -11.90
C ARG A 98 -35.14 21.62 -11.58
N ILE A 99 -35.96 22.67 -11.49
CA ILE A 99 -37.41 22.61 -11.70
C ILE A 99 -37.70 22.15 -13.13
#